data_AF-A0A6N8EB66-F1
#
_entry.id   AF-A0A6N8EB66-F1
#
_cell.length_a   1.000
_cell.length_b   1.000
_cell.length_c   1.000
_cell.angle_alpha   90.00
_cell.angle_beta   90.00
_cell.angle_gamma   90.00
#
_symmetry.space_group_name_H-M   'P 1'
#
loop_
_entity.id
_entity.type
_entity.pdbx_description
1 polymer ?
#
loop_
_entity_poly.entity_id
_entity_poly.type
_entity_poly.pdbx_seq_one_letter_code
_entity_poly.pdbx_strand_id
1 'polypeptide(L)'
;MDRLTLSAIIASAAFLVFLIVTLTWHNDELRPRVWQLNEILEQDPILADYPYDFKVLLFLNGVATLTSPQGSSDVPLRPFLNRIDPSLADKPADAPEVVEAERRFRAIEMQAIKVMISLPDVDSVVWALDRAWYHKNRVPLPK
;
A
#
# COMPACT_ATOMS: atom_id res chain seq x y z
N MET A 1 48.63 -15.30 -25.77
CA MET A 1 47.58 -15.49 -24.76
C MET A 1 47.57 -16.96 -24.40
N ASP A 2 47.99 -17.27 -23.19
CA ASP A 2 48.19 -18.67 -22.78
C ASP A 2 46.85 -19.33 -22.47
N ARG A 3 46.74 -20.65 -22.70
CA ARG A 3 45.48 -21.38 -22.49
C ARG A 3 44.95 -21.24 -21.05
N LEU A 4 45.86 -21.03 -20.09
CA LEU A 4 45.57 -20.80 -18.67
C LEU A 4 44.85 -19.47 -18.40
N THR A 5 45.21 -18.40 -19.14
CA THR A 5 44.55 -17.09 -18.95
C THR A 5 43.16 -17.08 -19.58
N LEU A 6 42.98 -17.76 -20.72
CA LEU A 6 41.68 -17.92 -21.36
C LEU A 6 40.71 -18.72 -20.45
N SER A 7 41.16 -19.84 -19.87
CA SER A 7 40.32 -20.63 -18.94
C SER A 7 39.95 -19.87 -17.68
N ALA A 8 40.88 -19.06 -17.14
CA ALA A 8 40.61 -18.22 -15.97
C ALA A 8 39.54 -17.16 -16.28
N ILE A 9 39.63 -16.48 -17.44
CA ILE A 9 38.64 -15.48 -17.86
C ILE A 9 37.25 -16.12 -18.03
N ILE A 10 37.16 -17.29 -18.67
CA ILE A 10 35.88 -17.99 -18.86
C ILE A 10 35.29 -18.41 -17.51
N ALA A 11 36.10 -18.94 -16.60
CA ALA A 11 35.65 -19.32 -15.26
C ALA A 11 35.16 -18.11 -14.45
N SER A 12 35.87 -16.99 -14.51
CA SER A 12 35.45 -15.75 -13.84
C SER A 12 34.17 -15.18 -14.45
N ALA A 13 34.02 -15.20 -15.77
CA ALA A 13 32.79 -14.75 -16.43
C ALA A 13 31.59 -15.64 -16.09
N ALA A 14 31.77 -16.96 -16.07
CA ALA A 14 30.73 -17.90 -15.66
C ALA A 14 30.32 -17.70 -14.19
N PHE A 15 31.30 -17.47 -13.31
CA PHE A 15 31.04 -17.17 -11.91
C PHE A 15 30.28 -15.85 -11.72
N LEU A 16 30.66 -14.80 -12.48
CA LEU A 16 29.95 -13.52 -12.45
C LEU A 16 28.49 -13.66 -12.90
N VAL A 17 28.25 -14.38 -14.00
CA VAL A 17 26.89 -14.63 -14.50
C VAL A 17 26.09 -15.43 -13.48
N PHE A 18 26.69 -16.47 -12.88
CA PHE A 18 26.05 -17.25 -11.83
C PHE A 18 25.67 -16.37 -10.63
N LEU A 19 26.57 -15.49 -10.19
CA LEU A 19 26.33 -14.55 -9.09
C LEU A 19 25.20 -13.57 -9.41
N ILE A 20 25.16 -13.03 -10.64
CA ILE A 20 24.08 -12.13 -11.08
C ILE A 20 22.73 -12.88 -11.04
N VAL A 21 22.68 -14.09 -11.60
CA VAL A 21 21.44 -14.89 -11.63
C VAL A 21 20.95 -15.22 -10.21
N THR A 22 21.84 -15.65 -9.32
CA THR A 22 21.47 -15.98 -7.93
C THR A 22 20.99 -14.76 -7.15
N LEU A 23 21.65 -13.61 -7.29
CA LEU A 23 21.21 -12.34 -6.70
C LEU A 23 19.86 -11.91 -7.25
N THR A 24 19.63 -12.01 -8.56
CA THR A 24 18.32 -11.63 -9.14
C THR A 24 17.18 -12.50 -8.66
N TRP A 25 17.43 -13.77 -8.37
CA TRP A 25 16.42 -14.70 -7.87
C TRP A 25 16.08 -14.45 -6.39
N HIS A 26 17.07 -14.09 -5.56
CA HIS A 26 16.87 -13.86 -4.11
C HIS A 26 16.47 -12.41 -3.78
N ASN A 27 16.27 -11.55 -4.77
CA ASN A 27 15.93 -10.15 -4.55
C ASN A 27 14.63 -9.95 -3.75
N ASP A 28 13.67 -10.88 -3.84
CA ASP A 28 12.41 -10.78 -3.08
C ASP A 28 12.63 -10.89 -1.58
N GLU A 29 13.55 -11.73 -1.12
CA GLU A 29 13.88 -11.88 0.32
C GLU A 29 14.63 -10.67 0.89
N LEU A 30 15.34 -9.93 0.03
CA LEU A 30 16.12 -8.76 0.42
C LEU A 30 15.30 -7.46 0.48
N ARG A 31 14.06 -7.47 -0.04
CA ARG A 31 13.17 -6.31 -0.02
C ARG A 31 12.48 -6.20 1.35
N PRO A 32 12.39 -4.99 1.95
CA PRO A 32 11.56 -4.78 3.13
C PRO A 32 10.14 -5.28 2.87
N ARG A 33 9.60 -6.11 3.77
CA ARG A 33 8.26 -6.70 3.62
C ARG A 33 7.19 -5.64 3.35
N VAL A 34 7.31 -4.46 3.97
CA VAL A 34 6.43 -3.30 3.73
C VAL A 34 6.32 -2.92 2.25
N TRP A 35 7.41 -3.01 1.46
CA TRP A 35 7.37 -2.70 0.03
C TRP A 35 6.57 -3.75 -0.75
N GLN A 36 6.76 -5.03 -0.44
CA GLN A 36 6.01 -6.12 -1.06
C GLN A 36 4.51 -5.99 -0.75
N LEU A 37 4.15 -5.65 0.51
CA LEU A 37 2.76 -5.43 0.89
C LEU A 37 2.14 -4.24 0.15
N ASN A 38 2.90 -3.17 -0.06
CA ASN A 38 2.44 -2.03 -0.87
C ASN A 38 2.24 -2.41 -2.34
N GLU A 39 3.16 -3.16 -2.94
CA GLU A 39 3.00 -3.66 -4.32
C GLU A 39 1.73 -4.53 -4.45
N ILE A 40 1.42 -5.35 -3.44
CA ILE A 40 0.19 -6.16 -3.41
C ILE A 40 -1.06 -5.28 -3.34
N LEU A 41 -1.06 -4.24 -2.50
CA LEU A 41 -2.18 -3.28 -2.44
C LEU A 41 -2.38 -2.54 -3.77
N GLU A 42 -1.30 -2.12 -4.42
CA GLU A 42 -1.31 -1.41 -5.71
C GLU A 42 -1.81 -2.29 -6.86
N GLN A 43 -1.61 -3.61 -6.77
CA GLN A 43 -2.06 -4.57 -7.78
C GLN A 43 -3.52 -4.99 -7.63
N ASP A 44 -4.17 -4.70 -6.50
CA ASP A 44 -5.59 -5.01 -6.33
C ASP A 44 -6.46 -4.08 -7.20
N PRO A 45 -7.29 -4.63 -8.11
CA PRO A 45 -8.03 -3.81 -9.08
C PRO A 45 -9.13 -2.95 -8.44
N ILE A 46 -9.67 -3.35 -7.30
CA ILE A 46 -10.72 -2.59 -6.61
C ILE A 46 -10.10 -1.41 -5.86
N LEU A 47 -8.94 -1.63 -5.21
CA LEU A 47 -8.20 -0.57 -4.54
C LEU A 47 -7.62 0.44 -5.54
N ALA A 48 -7.05 -0.04 -6.65
CA ALA A 48 -6.44 0.82 -7.67
C ALA A 48 -7.46 1.72 -8.41
N ASP A 49 -8.74 1.35 -8.47
CA ASP A 49 -9.81 2.18 -9.04
C ASP A 49 -10.26 3.31 -8.11
N TYR A 50 -9.98 3.20 -6.80
CA TYR A 50 -10.42 4.18 -5.82
C TYR A 50 -9.46 5.39 -5.77
N PRO A 51 -9.94 6.65 -5.61
CA PRO A 51 -9.09 7.85 -5.65
C PRO A 51 -8.21 8.06 -4.39
N TYR A 52 -7.95 7.00 -3.63
CA TYR A 52 -7.07 7.02 -2.46
C TYR A 52 -6.20 5.78 -2.42
N ASP A 53 -4.88 6.00 -2.36
CA ASP A 53 -3.88 4.95 -2.31
C ASP A 53 -3.61 4.53 -0.86
N PHE A 54 -4.01 3.32 -0.49
CA PHE A 54 -3.68 2.72 0.80
C PHE A 54 -2.21 2.30 0.83
N LYS A 55 -1.51 2.60 1.93
CA LYS A 55 -0.10 2.25 2.10
C LYS A 55 0.14 1.60 3.44
N VAL A 56 0.92 0.52 3.43
CA VAL A 56 1.54 -0.04 4.62
C VAL A 56 2.70 0.86 5.06
N LEU A 57 2.62 1.30 6.31
CA LEU A 57 3.65 2.09 6.98
C LEU A 57 4.62 1.23 7.78
N LEU A 58 4.09 0.19 8.41
CA LEU A 58 4.82 -0.71 9.30
C LEU A 58 4.25 -2.12 9.18
N PHE A 59 5.13 -3.10 9.23
CA PHE A 59 4.76 -4.50 9.38
C PHE A 59 5.64 -5.12 10.46
N LEU A 60 5.02 -5.56 11.55
CA LEU A 60 5.73 -6.09 12.72
C LEU A 60 4.90 -7.19 13.37
N ASN A 61 5.50 -8.37 13.57
CA ASN A 61 4.89 -9.51 14.26
C ASN A 61 3.47 -9.84 13.73
N GLY A 62 3.32 -9.89 12.40
CA GLY A 62 2.04 -10.18 11.76
C GLY A 62 1.03 -9.02 11.76
N VAL A 63 1.34 -7.87 12.33
CA VAL A 63 0.47 -6.69 12.33
C VAL A 63 0.89 -5.74 11.21
N ALA A 64 -0.01 -5.49 10.26
CA ALA A 64 0.18 -4.50 9.21
C ALA A 64 -0.51 -3.18 9.56
N THR A 65 0.27 -2.10 9.69
CA THR A 65 -0.27 -0.75 9.91
C THR A 65 -0.47 -0.05 8.57
N LEU A 66 -1.72 0.17 8.19
CA LEU A 66 -2.12 0.79 6.92
C LEU A 66 -2.54 2.25 7.12
N THR A 67 -2.31 3.09 6.12
CA THR A 67 -2.87 4.44 6.06
C THR A 67 -4.37 4.40 5.81
N SER A 68 -5.13 5.23 6.52
CA SER A 68 -6.53 5.52 6.22
C SER A 68 -6.77 7.03 6.38
N PRO A 69 -7.59 7.66 5.53
CA PRO A 69 -8.02 9.05 5.73
C PRO A 69 -8.80 9.24 7.02
N GLN A 70 -9.53 8.20 7.47
CA GLN A 70 -10.22 8.27 8.75
C GLN A 70 -9.29 7.88 9.89
N GLY A 71 -8.53 6.80 9.73
CA GLY A 71 -7.64 6.26 10.77
C GLY A 71 -8.39 5.63 11.97
N SER A 72 -9.48 6.25 12.42
CA SER A 72 -10.34 5.77 13.51
C SER A 72 -11.77 6.30 13.32
N SER A 73 -12.76 5.66 13.96
CA SER A 73 -14.18 5.98 13.74
C SER A 73 -14.62 7.34 14.28
N ASP A 74 -13.89 7.90 15.24
CA ASP A 74 -14.09 9.23 15.84
C ASP A 74 -13.64 10.39 14.93
N VAL A 75 -12.76 10.11 13.97
CA VAL A 75 -12.30 11.10 13.00
C VAL A 75 -13.38 11.34 11.94
N PRO A 76 -13.78 12.60 11.66
CA PRO A 76 -14.73 12.89 10.61
C PRO A 76 -14.21 12.49 9.22
N LEU A 77 -14.97 11.64 8.52
CA LEU A 77 -14.68 11.21 7.14
C LEU A 77 -15.08 12.28 6.10
N ARG A 78 -15.99 13.18 6.46
CA ARG A 78 -16.59 14.15 5.53
C ARG A 78 -15.58 15.09 4.83
N PRO A 79 -14.55 15.64 5.51
CA PRO A 79 -13.54 16.46 4.85
C PRO A 79 -12.77 15.71 3.76
N PHE A 80 -12.54 14.40 3.95
CA PHE A 80 -11.93 13.55 2.93
C PHE A 80 -12.88 13.34 1.75
N LEU A 81 -14.14 12.95 2.01
CA LEU A 81 -15.13 12.70 0.95
C LEU A 81 -15.39 13.93 0.09
N ASN A 82 -15.58 15.10 0.72
CA ASN A 82 -15.78 16.36 -0.01
C ASN A 82 -14.56 16.74 -0.88
N ARG A 83 -13.36 16.26 -0.53
CA ARG A 83 -12.14 16.55 -1.29
C ARG A 83 -12.02 15.66 -2.52
N ILE A 84 -12.38 14.38 -2.41
CA ILE A 84 -12.34 13.43 -3.54
C ILE A 84 -13.59 13.51 -4.43
N ASP A 85 -14.72 13.94 -3.87
CA ASP A 85 -15.97 14.21 -4.56
C ASP A 85 -16.57 15.56 -4.10
N PRO A 86 -16.22 16.66 -4.79
CA PRO A 86 -16.73 17.99 -4.45
C PRO A 86 -18.25 18.13 -4.54
N SER A 87 -18.95 17.25 -5.26
CA SER A 87 -20.42 17.33 -5.39
C SER A 87 -21.16 17.04 -4.08
N LEU A 88 -20.45 16.45 -3.11
CA LEU A 88 -20.97 16.14 -1.79
C LEU A 88 -20.91 17.33 -0.81
N ALA A 89 -20.18 18.40 -1.13
CA ALA A 89 -19.89 19.48 -0.18
C ALA A 89 -21.15 20.20 0.34
N ASP A 90 -22.13 20.43 -0.53
CA ASP A 90 -23.37 21.16 -0.21
C ASP A 90 -24.53 20.26 0.21
N LYS A 91 -24.32 18.93 0.23
CA LYS A 91 -25.37 17.96 0.58
C LYS A 91 -25.49 17.79 2.10
N PRO A 92 -26.69 17.54 2.64
CA PRO A 92 -26.83 17.17 4.05
C PRO A 92 -26.20 15.80 4.34
N ALA A 93 -25.92 15.49 5.60
CA ALA A 93 -25.23 14.25 6.00
C ALA A 93 -26.03 12.98 5.72
N ASP A 94 -27.36 13.08 5.74
CA ASP A 94 -28.31 12.00 5.45
C ASP A 94 -28.69 11.92 3.96
N ALA A 95 -28.11 12.78 3.10
CA ALA A 95 -28.33 12.71 1.67
C ALA A 95 -27.93 11.32 1.14
N PRO A 96 -28.74 10.69 0.28
CA PRO A 96 -28.44 9.36 -0.24
C PRO A 96 -27.05 9.23 -0.87
N GLU A 97 -26.57 10.28 -1.54
CA GLU A 97 -25.25 10.29 -2.20
C GLU A 97 -24.10 10.34 -1.19
N VAL A 98 -24.28 11.01 -0.05
CA VAL A 98 -23.28 11.04 1.02
C VAL A 98 -23.20 9.68 1.70
N VAL A 99 -24.36 9.09 2.04
CA VAL A 99 -24.43 7.76 2.64
C VAL A 99 -23.82 6.70 1.72
N GLU A 100 -24.07 6.81 0.41
CA GLU A 100 -23.44 5.97 -0.62
C GLU A 100 -21.92 6.14 -0.64
N ALA A 101 -21.41 7.37 -0.62
CA ALA A 101 -19.98 7.64 -0.62
C ALA A 101 -19.28 7.09 0.64
N GLU A 102 -19.89 7.26 1.82
CA GLU A 102 -19.40 6.69 3.07
C GLU A 102 -19.39 5.16 3.02
N ARG A 103 -20.47 4.54 2.53
CA ARG A 103 -20.55 3.07 2.39
C ARG A 103 -19.51 2.55 1.40
N ARG A 104 -19.31 3.23 0.27
CA ARG A 104 -18.28 2.88 -0.71
C ARG A 104 -16.90 2.94 -0.07
N PHE A 105 -16.59 3.99 0.69
CA PHE A 105 -15.33 4.09 1.42
C PHE A 105 -15.12 2.92 2.39
N ARG A 106 -16.15 2.55 3.18
CA ARG A 106 -16.07 1.37 4.07
C ARG A 106 -15.83 0.07 3.32
N ALA A 107 -16.48 -0.11 2.17
CA ALA A 107 -16.26 -1.28 1.32
C ALA A 107 -14.80 -1.38 0.85
N ILE A 108 -14.19 -0.25 0.49
CA ILE A 108 -12.79 -0.17 0.09
C ILE A 108 -11.85 -0.45 1.27
N GLU A 109 -12.11 0.09 2.47
CA GLU A 109 -11.33 -0.24 3.67
C GLU A 109 -11.38 -1.75 3.98
N MET A 110 -12.56 -2.36 3.87
CA MET A 110 -12.71 -3.81 4.03
C MET A 110 -11.96 -4.60 2.96
N GLN A 111 -11.92 -4.11 1.72
CA GLN A 111 -11.14 -4.74 0.66
C GLN A 111 -9.65 -4.69 0.99
N ALA A 112 -9.12 -3.55 1.44
CA ALA A 112 -7.73 -3.44 1.85
C ALA A 112 -7.38 -4.39 2.99
N ILE A 113 -8.25 -4.52 4.01
CA ILE A 113 -8.09 -5.53 5.05
C ILE A 113 -8.07 -6.93 4.45
N LYS A 114 -9.05 -7.27 3.61
CA LYS A 114 -9.19 -8.59 2.98
C LYS A 114 -7.94 -8.99 2.20
N VAL A 115 -7.37 -8.06 1.41
CA VAL A 115 -6.13 -8.29 0.67
C VAL A 115 -4.99 -8.59 1.65
N MET A 116 -4.83 -7.80 2.70
CA MET A 116 -3.75 -7.99 3.67
C MET A 116 -3.89 -9.31 4.45
N ILE A 117 -5.05 -9.61 5.03
CA ILE A 117 -5.25 -10.84 5.82
C ILE A 117 -5.28 -12.11 4.96
N SER A 118 -5.35 -12.00 3.63
CA SER A 118 -5.22 -13.15 2.73
C SER A 118 -3.77 -13.66 2.66
N LEU A 119 -2.81 -12.85 3.11
CA LEU A 119 -1.40 -13.19 3.14
C LEU A 119 -1.09 -14.01 4.39
N PRO A 120 -0.29 -15.08 4.27
CA PRO A 120 -0.12 -16.08 5.34
C PRO A 120 0.62 -15.55 6.57
N ASP A 121 1.37 -14.47 6.44
CA ASP A 121 2.15 -13.84 7.49
C ASP A 121 1.46 -12.62 8.13
N VAL A 122 0.27 -12.23 7.65
CA VAL A 122 -0.50 -11.10 8.19
C VAL A 122 -1.63 -11.61 9.08
N ASP A 123 -1.47 -11.40 10.38
CA ASP A 123 -2.46 -11.78 11.40
C ASP A 123 -3.56 -10.72 11.59
N SER A 124 -3.20 -9.43 11.47
CA SER A 124 -4.14 -8.33 11.69
C SER A 124 -3.73 -7.03 11.00
N VAL A 125 -4.72 -6.13 10.86
CA VAL A 125 -4.55 -4.80 10.27
C VAL A 125 -4.92 -3.74 11.30
N VAL A 126 -4.09 -2.71 11.40
CA VAL A 126 -4.36 -1.51 12.20
C VAL A 126 -4.32 -0.29 11.29
N TRP A 127 -5.23 0.64 11.52
CA TRP A 127 -5.30 1.89 10.76
C TRP A 127 -4.47 3.00 11.42
N ALA A 128 -3.78 3.76 10.59
CA ALA A 128 -3.10 4.98 10.95
C ALA A 128 -3.65 6.15 10.12
N LEU A 129 -3.97 7.26 10.78
CA LEU A 129 -4.44 8.46 10.09
C LEU A 129 -3.37 8.96 9.10
N ASP A 130 -3.77 9.14 7.84
CA ASP A 130 -2.90 9.65 6.79
C ASP A 130 -2.75 11.17 6.85
N ARG A 131 -1.95 11.64 7.83
CA ARG A 131 -1.70 13.08 8.01
C ARG A 131 -1.04 13.70 6.78
N ALA A 132 -0.21 12.94 6.07
CA ALA A 132 0.48 13.42 4.87
C ALA A 132 -0.52 13.72 3.74
N TRP A 133 -1.55 12.88 3.56
CA TRP A 133 -2.62 13.14 2.60
C TRP A 133 -3.39 14.42 2.93
N TYR A 134 -3.74 14.65 4.21
CA TYR A 134 -4.43 15.87 4.63
C TYR A 134 -3.60 17.13 4.34
N HIS A 135 -2.31 17.11 4.70
CA HIS A 135 -1.39 18.19 4.40
C HIS A 135 -1.25 18.43 2.89
N LYS A 136 -1.03 17.37 2.11
CA LYS A 136 -0.90 17.43 0.64
C LYS A 136 -2.14 18.00 -0.03
N ASN A 137 -3.32 17.66 0.49
CA ASN A 137 -4.61 18.07 -0.08
C ASN A 137 -5.16 19.37 0.51
N ARG A 138 -4.40 20.04 1.41
CA ARG A 138 -4.82 21.27 2.10
C ARG A 138 -6.14 21.11 2.86
N VAL A 139 -6.41 19.91 3.36
CA VAL A 139 -7.56 19.62 4.21
C VAL A 139 -7.11 19.78 5.66
N PRO A 140 -7.82 20.58 6.49
CA PRO A 140 -7.50 20.68 7.91
C PRO A 140 -7.51 19.31 8.57
N LEU A 141 -6.50 19.04 9.40
CA LEU A 141 -6.48 17.80 10.16
C LEU A 141 -7.72 17.74 11.08
N PRO A 142 -8.38 16.58 11.16
CA PRO A 142 -9.44 16.36 12.11
C PRO A 142 -8.86 16.51 13.53
N LYS A 143 -9.59 17.21 14.39
CA LYS A 143 -9.23 17.44 15.80
C LYS A 143 -9.77 16.33 16.67
#